data_AF-A0A834CR19-F1
#
_entry.id   AF-A0A834CR19-F1
#
_cell.length_a   1.000
_cell.length_b   1.000
_cell.length_c   1.000
_cell.angle_alpha   90.00
_cell.angle_beta   90.00
_cell.angle_gamma   90.00
#
_symmetry.space_group_name_H-M   'P 1'
#
loop_
_entity.id
_entity.type
_entity.pdbx_description
1 polymer ?
#
loop_
_entity_poly.entity_id
_entity_poly.type
_entity_poly.pdbx_seq_one_letter_code
_entity_poly.pdbx_strand_id
1 'polypeptide(L)'
;MLEKRQQQVKELKAKHQVLLEELEDTKARLMMDPGKWLGEFEVDPSMDKESIEYLEALAQATEDLEFCVNLCKSRVMMVTCFDISMPSTPGTQEGLREVEV
;
A
#
# COMPACT_ATOMS: atom_id res chain seq x y z
N MET A 1 4.20 -32.22 -4.62
CA MET A 1 4.37 -31.40 -3.40
C MET A 1 5.33 -30.24 -3.64
N LEU A 2 6.49 -30.48 -4.26
CA LEU A 2 7.48 -29.44 -4.58
C LEU A 2 6.93 -28.34 -5.50
N GLU A 3 6.18 -28.71 -6.54
CA GLU A 3 5.55 -27.75 -7.48
C GLU A 3 4.57 -26.79 -6.79
N LYS A 4 3.78 -27.29 -5.82
CA LYS A 4 2.87 -26.45 -5.03
C LYS A 4 3.65 -25.44 -4.19
N ARG A 5 4.78 -25.85 -3.61
CA ARG A 5 5.64 -24.96 -2.82
C ARG A 5 6.28 -23.88 -3.69
N GLN A 6 6.80 -24.25 -4.86
CA GLN A 6 7.40 -23.29 -5.80
C GLN A 6 6.36 -22.25 -6.26
N GLN A 7 5.13 -22.69 -6.51
CA GLN A 7 4.03 -21.81 -6.85
C GLN A 7 3.69 -20.85 -5.70
N GLN A 8 3.62 -21.34 -4.46
CA GLN A 8 3.42 -20.50 -3.27
C GLN A 8 4.52 -19.47 -3.08
N VAL A 9 5.80 -19.85 -3.20
CA VAL A 9 6.93 -18.91 -3.13
C VAL A 9 6.80 -17.82 -4.19
N LYS A 10 6.40 -18.19 -5.42
CA LYS A 10 6.22 -17.24 -6.52
C LYS A 10 5.09 -16.24 -6.23
N GLU A 11 3.94 -16.73 -5.77
CA GLU A 11 2.80 -15.88 -5.40
C GLU A 11 3.14 -14.94 -4.25
N LEU A 12 3.82 -15.46 -3.23
CA LEU A 12 4.21 -14.70 -2.06
C LEU A 12 5.23 -13.61 -2.42
N LYS A 13 6.20 -13.90 -3.30
CA LYS A 13 7.12 -12.89 -3.84
C LYS A 13 6.41 -11.80 -4.62
N ALA A 14 5.45 -12.18 -5.46
CA ALA A 14 4.67 -11.21 -6.22
C ALA A 14 3.89 -10.30 -5.28
N LYS A 15 3.24 -10.87 -4.25
CA LYS A 15 2.56 -10.10 -3.21
C LYS A 15 3.51 -9.16 -2.47
N HIS A 16 4.68 -9.66 -2.06
CA HIS A 16 5.69 -8.87 -1.36
C HIS A 16 6.15 -7.66 -2.20
N GLN A 17 6.43 -7.87 -3.49
CA GLN A 17 6.85 -6.81 -4.40
C GLN A 17 5.76 -5.73 -4.56
N VAL A 18 4.50 -6.14 -4.74
CA VAL A 18 3.37 -5.22 -4.83
C VAL A 18 3.25 -4.39 -3.56
N LEU A 19 3.37 -5.01 -2.38
CA LEU A 19 3.29 -4.30 -1.11
C LEU A 19 4.44 -3.30 -0.91
N LEU A 20 5.64 -3.58 -1.41
CA LEU A 20 6.75 -2.62 -1.40
C LEU A 20 6.42 -1.39 -2.25
N GLU A 21 5.87 -1.59 -3.44
CA GLU A 21 5.42 -0.50 -4.32
C GLU A 21 4.31 0.33 -3.67
N GLU A 22 3.34 -0.33 -3.02
CA GLU A 22 2.26 0.33 -2.27
C GLU A 22 2.78 1.09 -1.04
N LEU A 23 3.80 0.56 -0.36
CA LEU A 23 4.44 1.24 0.76
C LEU A 23 5.10 2.54 0.29
N GLU A 24 5.82 2.51 -0.83
CA GLU A 24 6.46 3.70 -1.39
C GLU A 24 5.43 4.77 -1.81
N ASP A 25 4.32 4.37 -2.45
CA ASP A 25 3.20 5.31 -2.77
C ASP A 25 2.65 5.96 -1.50
N THR A 26 2.35 5.16 -0.47
CA THR A 26 1.78 5.68 0.78
C THR A 26 2.78 6.55 1.54
N LYS A 27 4.08 6.22 1.51
CA LYS A 27 5.16 7.08 2.05
C LYS A 27 5.19 8.43 1.34
N ALA A 28 5.13 8.45 0.02
CA ALA A 28 5.10 9.69 -0.76
C ALA A 28 3.88 10.56 -0.39
N ARG A 29 2.70 9.96 -0.29
CA ARG A 29 1.46 10.64 0.11
C ARG A 29 1.49 11.19 1.53
N LEU A 30 2.19 10.51 2.44
CA LEU A 30 2.40 10.93 3.82
C LEU A 30 3.62 11.88 3.98
N MET A 31 4.31 12.22 2.89
CA MET A 31 5.57 12.98 2.91
C MET A 31 6.61 12.40 3.88
N MET A 32 6.70 11.08 3.92
CA MET A 32 7.67 10.36 4.75
C MET A 32 9.04 10.30 4.05
N ASP A 33 10.09 10.14 4.84
CA ASP A 33 11.44 9.94 4.31
C ASP A 33 11.50 8.70 3.39
N PRO A 34 12.01 8.81 2.15
CA PRO A 34 12.08 7.70 1.22
C PRO A 34 13.06 6.60 1.67
N GLY A 35 14.07 6.93 2.49
CA GLY A 35 14.98 5.95 3.09
C GLY A 35 14.38 5.21 4.29
N LYS A 36 13.20 5.61 4.79
CA LYS A 36 12.55 4.93 5.90
C LYS A 36 12.23 3.48 5.53
N TRP A 37 12.64 2.55 6.38
CA TRP A 37 12.42 1.11 6.21
C TRP A 37 13.13 0.47 5.01
N LEU A 38 14.14 1.16 4.45
CA LEU A 38 15.00 0.59 3.42
C LEU A 38 15.67 -0.68 3.97
N GLY A 39 15.41 -1.82 3.34
CA GLY A 39 15.96 -3.11 3.72
C GLY A 39 15.33 -3.78 4.94
N GLU A 40 14.35 -3.18 5.62
CA GLU A 40 13.70 -3.84 6.79
C GLU A 40 12.93 -5.10 6.40
N PHE A 41 12.36 -5.13 5.19
CA PHE A 41 11.55 -6.24 4.69
C PHE A 41 12.32 -7.15 3.73
N GLU A 42 13.63 -6.91 3.52
CA GLU A 42 14.44 -7.75 2.64
C GLU A 42 14.70 -9.12 3.30
N VAL A 43 14.37 -10.18 2.57
CA VAL A 43 14.75 -11.55 2.94
C VAL A 43 16.19 -11.81 2.51
N ASP A 44 16.96 -12.46 3.38
CA ASP A 44 18.36 -12.75 3.11
C ASP A 44 18.56 -13.48 1.76
N PRO A 45 19.34 -12.90 0.82
CA PRO A 45 19.48 -13.42 -0.52
C PRO A 45 20.37 -14.67 -0.61
N SER A 46 21.11 -15.00 0.46
CA SER A 46 21.95 -16.19 0.55
C SER A 46 21.17 -17.45 0.97
N MET A 47 19.95 -17.28 1.49
CA MET A 47 19.06 -18.40 1.81
C MET A 47 18.68 -19.20 0.57
N ASP A 48 18.56 -20.51 0.75
CA ASP A 48 18.06 -21.40 -0.30
C ASP A 48 16.58 -21.12 -0.56
N LYS A 49 16.24 -20.68 -1.78
CA LYS A 49 14.90 -20.31 -2.22
C LYS A 49 13.92 -21.48 -2.24
N GLU A 50 14.41 -22.72 -2.17
CA GLU A 50 13.59 -23.93 -2.10
C GLU A 50 13.39 -24.46 -0.67
N SER A 51 14.14 -23.92 0.29
CA SER A 51 14.04 -24.26 1.70
C SER A 51 12.73 -23.80 2.32
N ILE A 52 12.32 -24.48 3.39
CA ILE A 52 11.15 -24.09 4.18
C ILE A 52 11.44 -22.79 4.93
N GLU A 53 12.66 -22.63 5.45
CA GLU A 53 13.11 -21.44 6.18
C GLU A 53 12.98 -20.17 5.33
N TYR A 54 13.32 -20.24 4.04
CA TYR A 54 13.13 -19.12 3.12
C TYR A 54 11.65 -18.75 2.94
N LEU A 55 10.78 -19.75 2.80
CA LEU A 55 9.34 -19.52 2.64
C LEU A 55 8.76 -18.88 3.91
N GLU A 56 9.15 -19.35 5.09
CA GLU A 56 8.72 -18.79 6.37
C GLU A 56 9.23 -17.36 6.56
N ALA A 57 10.52 -17.10 6.28
CA ALA A 57 11.11 -15.77 6.34
C ALA A 57 10.41 -14.79 5.37
N LEU A 58 10.14 -15.23 4.14
CA LEU A 58 9.40 -14.45 3.17
C LEU A 58 7.95 -14.20 3.61
N ALA A 59 7.29 -15.18 4.23
CA ALA A 59 5.93 -15.02 4.75
C ALA A 59 5.89 -13.99 5.87
N GLN A 60 6.80 -14.08 6.84
CA GLN A 60 6.88 -13.13 7.94
C GLN A 60 7.18 -11.71 7.44
N ALA A 61 8.20 -11.55 6.60
CA ALA A 61 8.54 -10.24 6.02
C ALA A 61 7.37 -9.63 5.22
N THR A 62 6.60 -10.48 4.53
CA THR A 62 5.40 -10.04 3.79
C THR A 62 4.26 -9.62 4.72
N GLU A 63 4.07 -10.31 5.85
CA GLU A 63 3.05 -9.96 6.84
C GLU A 63 3.39 -8.64 7.55
N ASP A 64 4.64 -8.46 7.97
CA ASP A 64 5.12 -7.23 8.62
C ASP A 64 5.00 -6.02 7.67
N LEU A 65 5.35 -6.23 6.39
CA LEU A 65 5.20 -5.25 5.34
C LEU A 65 3.72 -4.89 5.12
N GLU A 66 2.84 -5.89 5.01
CA GLU A 66 1.40 -5.67 4.86
C GLU A 66 0.81 -4.87 6.03
N PHE A 67 1.22 -5.20 7.26
CA PHE A 67 0.82 -4.45 8.45
C PHE A 67 1.26 -2.98 8.36
N CYS A 68 2.52 -2.72 8.00
CA CYS A 68 3.05 -1.37 7.82
C CYS A 68 2.31 -0.59 6.72
N VAL A 69 2.04 -1.22 5.58
CA VAL A 69 1.25 -0.64 4.48
C VAL A 69 -0.15 -0.30 4.97
N ASN A 70 -0.82 -1.20 5.68
CA ASN A 70 -2.18 -0.98 6.19
C ASN A 70 -2.23 0.17 7.21
N LEU A 71 -1.21 0.29 8.06
CA LEU A 71 -1.07 1.42 8.98
C LEU A 71 -0.90 2.74 8.21
N CYS A 72 -0.03 2.76 7.20
CA CYS A 72 0.19 3.95 6.36
C CYS A 72 -1.08 4.34 5.61
N LYS A 73 -1.76 3.38 4.96
CA LYS A 73 -3.05 3.59 4.28
C LYS A 73 -4.11 4.15 5.23
N SER A 74 -4.22 3.61 6.44
CA SER A 74 -5.16 4.09 7.46
C SER A 74 -4.85 5.53 7.88
N ARG A 75 -3.56 5.86 8.03
CA ARG A 75 -3.13 7.23 8.32
C ARG A 75 -3.45 8.18 7.17
N VAL A 76 -3.16 7.77 5.93
CA VAL A 76 -3.53 8.53 4.73
C VAL A 76 -5.02 8.84 4.75
N MET A 77 -5.89 7.83 4.92
CA MET A 77 -7.33 8.05 4.99
C MET A 77 -7.71 9.05 6.09
N MET A 78 -7.16 8.90 7.31
CA MET A 78 -7.44 9.82 8.42
C MET A 78 -7.06 11.28 8.09
N VAL A 79 -5.93 11.51 7.40
CA VAL A 79 -5.44 12.87 7.11
C VAL A 79 -6.01 13.45 5.81
N THR A 80 -6.43 12.61 4.86
CA THR A 80 -6.99 13.04 3.56
C THR A 80 -8.51 13.21 3.59
N CYS A 81 -9.20 12.91 4.68
CA CYS A 81 -10.65 13.11 4.82
C CYS A 81 -11.11 14.59 4.73
N PHE A 82 -10.22 15.55 4.55
CA PHE A 82 -10.56 16.97 4.47
C PHE A 82 -11.02 17.46 3.09
N ASP A 83 -11.00 16.62 2.05
CA ASP A 83 -11.34 17.04 0.67
C ASP A 83 -12.48 16.21 0.02
N ILE A 84 -13.45 15.77 0.83
CA ILE A 84 -14.73 15.32 0.28
C ILE A 84 -15.55 16.57 -0.05
N SER A 85 -15.25 17.22 -1.17
CA SER A 85 -16.26 18.05 -1.83
C SER A 85 -17.43 17.13 -2.16
N MET A 86 -18.50 17.19 -1.36
CA MET A 86 -19.76 16.52 -1.70
C MET A 86 -20.12 16.94 -3.12
N PRO A 87 -20.47 16.02 -4.04
CA PRO A 87 -21.09 16.43 -5.29
C PRO A 87 -22.38 17.15 -4.92
N SER A 88 -22.36 18.48 -5.00
CA SER A 88 -23.54 19.30 -4.97
C SER A 88 -24.52 18.70 -5.98
N THR A 89 -25.60 18.15 -5.46
CA THR A 89 -26.72 17.58 -6.22
C THR A 89 -27.06 18.48 -7.42
N PRO A 90 -27.00 17.98 -8.67
CA PRO A 90 -27.47 18.74 -9.81
C PRO A 90 -29.00 18.65 -9.83
N GLY A 91 -29.67 19.71 -9.39
CA GLY A 91 -31.13 19.79 -9.53
C GLY A 91 -31.79 20.82 -8.66
N THR A 92 -31.74 22.09 -9.08
CA THR A 92 -32.92 22.90 -9.45
C THR A 92 -32.43 24.30 -9.82
N GLN A 93 -32.52 24.62 -11.11
CA GLN A 93 -32.27 25.93 -11.70
C GLN A 93 -33.56 26.76 -11.58
N GLU A 94 -33.56 27.83 -10.78
CA GLU A 94 -34.45 29.01 -10.91
C GLU A 94 -33.66 30.18 -10.26
N GLY A 95 -32.99 31.09 -10.97
CA GLY A 95 -33.51 32.05 -11.94
C GLY A 95 -33.90 33.34 -11.21
N LEU A 96 -33.05 34.39 -11.23
CA LEU A 96 -33.34 35.83 -11.02
C LEU A 96 -32.00 36.59 -10.91
N ARG A 97 -31.44 37.05 -12.04
CA ARG A 97 -31.49 38.44 -12.56
C ARG A 97 -30.75 39.48 -11.71
N GLU A 98 -29.60 39.88 -12.24
CA GLU A 98 -28.94 41.20 -12.30
C GLU A 98 -29.47 42.32 -11.37
N VAL A 99 -28.56 43.02 -10.69
CA VAL A 99 -28.32 44.48 -10.86
C VAL A 99 -26.96 44.84 -10.26
N GLU A 100 -26.07 45.39 -11.09
CA GLU A 100 -24.93 46.22 -10.68
C GLU A 100 -25.43 47.60 -10.21
N VAL A 101 -25.00 48.06 -9.03
CA VAL A 101 -24.56 49.44 -8.72
C VAL A 101 -23.75 49.47 -7.43
#